data_AF-A0A7V3T1M1-F1
#
_entry.id   AF-A0A7V3T1M1-F1
#
_cell.length_a   1.000
_cell.length_b   1.000
_cell.length_c   1.000
_cell.angle_alpha   90.00
_cell.angle_beta   90.00
_cell.angle_gamma   90.00
#
_symmetry.space_group_name_H-M   'P 1'
#
loop_
_entity.id
_entity.type
_entity.pdbx_description
1 polymer ?
#
loop_
_entity_poly.entity_id
_entity_poly.type
_entity_poly.pdbx_seq_one_letter_code
_entity_poly.pdbx_strand_id
1 'polypeptide(L)' 'MSYIKGLPYNMLNRECNPDTFNFNDTSEIEPLKGIIGQERAVRAMEFGLEIKMRGYNIYMSGMTGCGKT' A
#
# COMPACT_ATOMS: atom_id res chain seq x y z
N MET A 1 -2.20 26.04 -33.73
CA MET A 1 -2.57 25.87 -32.31
C MET A 1 -3.54 24.71 -32.21
N SER A 2 -3.20 23.63 -31.49
CA SER A 2 -4.17 22.55 -31.26
C SER A 2 -5.18 23.00 -30.20
N TYR A 3 -6.44 22.70 -30.46
CA TYR A 3 -7.54 22.97 -29.54
C TYR A 3 -7.51 21.93 -28.42
N ILE A 4 -7.25 22.35 -27.18
CA ILE A 4 -7.32 21.48 -26.00
C ILE A 4 -8.79 21.40 -25.57
N LYS A 5 -9.40 20.22 -25.73
CA LYS A 5 -10.76 19.96 -25.26
C LYS A 5 -10.75 19.90 -23.73
N GLY A 6 -11.52 20.78 -23.09
CA GLY A 6 -11.70 20.76 -21.64
C GLY A 6 -12.40 19.47 -21.18
N LEU A 7 -12.03 18.98 -20.00
CA LEU A 7 -12.69 17.83 -19.37
C LEU A 7 -13.97 18.29 -18.65
N PRO A 8 -15.07 17.50 -18.71
CA PRO A 8 -16.24 17.74 -17.89
C PRO A 8 -15.93 17.48 -16.40
N TYR A 9 -16.72 18.07 -15.50
CA TYR A 9 -16.44 18.06 -14.05
C TYR A 9 -16.35 16.64 -13.46
N ASN A 10 -17.13 15.69 -14.00
CA ASN A 10 -17.17 14.29 -13.58
C ASN A 10 -15.95 13.46 -14.03
N MET A 11 -15.03 14.05 -14.81
CA MET A 11 -13.75 13.44 -15.18
C MET A 11 -12.57 14.03 -14.39
N LEU A 12 -12.84 14.95 -13.46
CA LEU A 12 -11.81 15.61 -12.65
C LEU A 12 -11.43 14.79 -11.40
N ASN A 13 -12.26 13.82 -11.02
CA ASN A 13 -12.05 12.95 -9.87
C ASN A 13 -12.34 11.49 -10.23
N ARG A 14 -11.83 10.57 -9.39
CA ARG A 14 -12.30 9.19 -9.38
C ARG A 14 -13.40 9.10 -8.32
N GLU A 15 -14.59 8.72 -8.72
CA GLU A 15 -15.71 8.51 -7.80
C GLU A 15 -15.62 7.10 -7.18
N CYS A 16 -15.88 7.02 -5.88
CA CYS A 16 -16.02 5.77 -5.15
C CYS A 16 -17.47 5.72 -4.66
N ASN A 17 -18.25 4.75 -5.13
CA ASN A 17 -19.65 4.60 -4.75
C ASN A 17 -19.74 3.99 -3.33
N PRO A 18 -20.24 4.72 -2.31
CA PRO A 18 -20.37 4.21 -0.95
C PRO A 18 -21.31 3.00 -0.85
N ASP A 19 -22.30 2.89 -1.73
CA ASP A 19 -23.27 1.79 -1.73
C ASP A 19 -22.64 0.43 -2.11
N THR A 20 -21.36 0.41 -2.50
CA THR A 20 -20.60 -0.82 -2.73
C THR A 20 -20.12 -1.49 -1.45
N PHE A 21 -20.20 -0.80 -0.30
CA PHE A 21 -19.75 -1.30 0.99
C PHE A 21 -20.93 -1.76 1.86
N ASN A 22 -20.70 -2.81 2.64
CA ASN A 22 -21.70 -3.39 3.54
C ASN A 22 -21.51 -2.93 5.00
N PHE A 23 -20.94 -1.74 5.23
CA PHE A 23 -20.69 -1.15 6.55
C PHE A 23 -20.98 0.35 6.51
N ASN A 24 -21.34 0.95 7.65
CA ASN A 24 -21.61 2.40 7.72
C ASN A 24 -20.33 3.21 7.90
N ASP A 25 -19.42 2.73 8.75
CA ASP A 25 -18.12 3.34 8.99
C ASP A 25 -17.05 2.29 9.30
N THR A 26 -15.79 2.73 9.32
CA THR A 26 -14.63 1.82 9.43
C THR A 26 -14.47 1.18 10.80
N SER A 27 -15.22 1.61 11.83
CA SER A 27 -15.20 0.94 13.15
C SER A 27 -15.85 -0.44 13.12
N GLU A 28 -16.70 -0.71 12.12
CA GLU A 28 -17.36 -2.00 11.89
C GLU A 28 -16.43 -3.04 11.21
N ILE A 29 -15.25 -2.61 10.74
CA ILE A 29 -14.34 -3.45 9.96
C ILE A 29 -13.25 -4.03 10.85
N GLU A 30 -13.06 -5.36 10.77
CA GLU A 30 -11.90 -6.01 11.37
C GLU A 30 -10.59 -5.51 10.74
N PRO A 31 -9.62 -5.03 11.55
CA PRO A 31 -8.35 -4.54 11.02
C PRO A 31 -7.61 -5.63 10.25
N LEU A 32 -7.13 -5.29 9.05
CA LEU A 32 -6.28 -6.20 8.29
C LEU A 32 -4.97 -6.45 9.06
N LYS A 33 -4.72 -7.71 9.40
CA LYS A 33 -3.44 -8.16 9.95
C LYS A 33 -2.52 -8.56 8.80
N GLY A 34 -1.66 -7.65 8.38
CA GLY A 34 -0.68 -7.91 7.31
C GLY A 34 -0.08 -6.66 6.70
N ILE A 35 0.83 -6.86 5.76
CA ILE A 35 1.49 -5.79 5.00
C ILE A 35 0.85 -5.74 3.60
N ILE A 36 0.39 -4.56 3.18
CA ILE A 36 -0.23 -4.35 1.86
C ILE A 36 0.81 -3.83 0.87
N GLY A 37 0.92 -4.49 -0.30
CA GLY A 37 1.65 -3.96 -1.47
C GLY A 37 3.18 -3.98 -1.36
N GLN A 38 3.73 -4.71 -0.37
CA GLN A 38 5.18 -4.80 -0.13
C GLN A 38 5.68 -6.25 -0.17
N GLU A 39 5.08 -7.10 -1.00
CA GLU A 39 5.31 -8.55 -1.05
C GLU A 39 6.79 -8.91 -1.30
N ARG A 40 7.50 -8.06 -2.06
CA ARG A 40 8.94 -8.22 -2.29
C ARG A 40 9.75 -7.96 -1.02
N ALA A 41 9.39 -6.94 -0.25
CA ALA A 41 10.12 -6.58 0.97
C ALA A 41 9.89 -7.65 2.06
N VAL A 42 8.66 -8.15 2.19
CA VAL A 42 8.31 -9.23 3.12
C VAL A 42 9.14 -10.49 2.83
N ARG A 43 9.11 -10.97 1.57
CA ARG A 43 9.88 -12.17 1.19
C ARG A 43 11.39 -12.02 1.39
N ALA A 44 11.95 -10.84 1.10
CA ALA A 44 13.38 -10.59 1.31
C ALA A 44 13.75 -10.59 2.80
N MET A 45 12.88 -10.05 3.65
CA MET A 45 13.06 -10.06 5.09
C MET A 45 12.96 -11.47 5.66
N GLU A 46 11.92 -12.24 5.28
CA GLU A 46 11.76 -13.64 5.69
C GLU A 46 13.00 -14.47 5.33
N PHE A 47 13.45 -14.38 4.08
CA PHE A 47 14.67 -15.04 3.62
C PHE A 47 15.90 -14.63 4.43
N GLY A 48 16.09 -13.32 4.68
CA GLY A 48 17.22 -12.83 5.46
C GLY A 48 17.23 -13.33 6.91
N LEU A 49 16.07 -13.49 7.54
CA LEU A 49 15.92 -13.98 8.92
C LEU A 49 16.21 -15.49 9.08
N GLU A 50 16.06 -16.25 8.00
CA GLU A 50 16.38 -17.68 7.98
C GLU A 50 17.90 -17.94 7.97
N ILE A 51 18.72 -16.98 7.54
CA ILE A 51 20.17 -17.15 7.46
C ILE A 51 20.81 -17.20 8.85
N LYS A 52 21.31 -18.38 9.24
CA LYS A 52 22.00 -18.61 10.52
C LYS A 52 23.50 -18.45 10.38
N MET A 53 23.96 -17.21 10.18
CA MET A 53 25.39 -16.87 10.10
C MET A 53 25.71 -15.69 11.01
N ARG A 54 26.72 -15.84 11.87
CA ARG A 54 27.15 -14.77 12.77
C ARG A 54 27.64 -13.57 11.95
N GLY A 55 27.16 -12.38 12.29
CA GLY A 55 27.53 -11.13 11.59
C GLY A 55 26.75 -10.89 10.29
N TYR A 56 25.73 -11.70 9.98
CA TYR A 56 24.78 -11.40 8.92
C TYR A 56 23.84 -10.27 9.36
N ASN A 57 23.70 -9.23 8.52
CA ASN A 57 22.90 -8.05 8.82
C ASN A 57 21.89 -7.81 7.70
N ILE A 58 20.73 -7.25 8.05
CA ILE A 58 19.68 -6.84 7.11
C ILE A 58 19.61 -5.31 7.09
N TYR A 59 19.57 -4.73 5.90
CA TYR A 59 19.34 -3.30 5.70
C TYR A 59 18.06 -3.07 4.91
N MET A 60 17.20 -2.18 5.38
CA MET A 60 15.94 -1.83 4.73
C MET A 60 15.96 -0.38 4.23
N SER A 61 15.71 -0.19 2.94
CA SER A 61 15.59 1.14 2.31
C SER A 61 14.16 1.39 1.82
N GLY A 62 13.78 2.66 1.73
CA GLY A 62 12.47 3.09 1.27
C GLY A 62 12.04 4.42 1.87
N MET A 63 11.05 5.06 1.27
CA MET A 63 10.51 6.33 1.75
C MET A 63 10.01 6.24 3.20
N THR A 64 9.98 7.38 3.89
CA THR A 64 9.42 7.48 5.25
C THR A 64 7.95 7.07 5.22
N GLY A 65 7.49 6.33 6.25
CA GLY A 65 6.11 5.84 6.35
C GLY A 65 5.84 4.50 5.66
N CYS A 66 6.80 3.88 4.97
CA CYS A 66 6.61 2.59 4.28
C CYS A 66 6.77 1.34 5.19
N GLY A 67 6.64 1.47 6.52
CA GLY A 67 6.72 0.33 7.44
C GLY A 67 8.08 -0.39 7.49
N LYS A 68 9.18 0.38 7.60
CA LYS A 68 10.55 -0.18 7.71
C LYS A 68 10.95 -0.55 9.15
N THR A 69 10.11 -0.23 10.13
CA THR A 69 10.33 -0.33 11.59
C THR A 69 9.06 -0.87 12.22
#